data_AF-A0A7Y7TSW6-F1
#
_entry.id   AF-A0A7Y7TSW6-F1
#
_cell.length_a   1.000
_cell.length_b   1.000
_cell.length_c   1.000
_cell.angle_alpha   90.00
_cell.angle_beta   90.00
_cell.angle_gamma   90.00
#
_symmetry.space_group_name_H-M   'P 1'
#
loop_
_entity.id
_entity.type
_entity.pdbx_description
1 polymer ?
#
loop_
_entity_poly.entity_id
_entity_poly.type
_entity_poly.pdbx_seq_one_letter_code
_entity_poly.pdbx_strand_id
1 'polypeptide(L)' 'MEIMYKENYLVDDHGKRIAVMLPIKEYDKMKEALEELEDIKAYDLAKNEPTIPLRDAIKLRKQKNA' A
#
# COMPACT_ATOMS: atom_id res chain seq x y z
N MET A 1 -17.37 23.45 11.29
CA MET A 1 -18.46 22.74 10.60
C MET A 1 -18.13 21.26 10.69
N GLU A 2 -18.89 20.53 11.49
CA GLU A 2 -18.69 19.09 11.70
C GLU A 2 -19.35 18.35 10.54
N ILE A 3 -18.55 17.72 9.68
CA ILE A 3 -19.06 16.92 8.58
C ILE A 3 -19.31 15.51 9.14
N MET A 4 -20.58 15.13 9.22
CA MET A 4 -20.98 13.79 9.63
C MET A 4 -20.79 12.83 8.45
N TYR A 5 -19.83 11.91 8.55
CA TYR A 5 -19.53 10.95 7.48
C TYR A 5 -20.52 9.77 7.52
N LYS A 6 -21.42 9.69 6.54
CA LYS A 6 -22.11 8.45 6.19
C LYS A 6 -21.36 7.77 5.05
N GLU A 7 -21.28 6.44 5.09
CA GLU A 7 -20.78 5.65 3.96
C GLU A 7 -21.65 5.96 2.73
N ASN A 8 -21.04 6.58 1.71
CA ASN A 8 -21.73 6.95 0.48
C ASN A 8 -21.36 5.96 -0.61
N TYR A 9 -22.36 5.31 -1.19
CA TYR A 9 -22.18 4.36 -2.27
C TYR A 9 -22.79 4.91 -3.56
N LEU A 10 -22.08 4.70 -4.67
CA LEU A 10 -22.70 4.75 -5.99
C LEU A 10 -23.41 3.41 -6.22
N VAL A 11 -24.69 3.47 -6.56
CA VAL A 11 -25.50 2.29 -6.88
C VAL A 11 -25.85 2.29 -8.36
N ASP A 12 -25.99 1.10 -8.94
CA ASP A 12 -26.59 0.95 -10.28
C ASP A 12 -28.12 1.08 -10.24
N ASP A 13 -28.75 0.93 -11.39
CA ASP A 13 -30.21 0.98 -11.58
C ASP A 13 -30.97 -0.15 -10.86
N HIS A 14 -30.28 -1.23 -10.47
CA HIS A 14 -30.82 -2.33 -9.69
C HIS A 14 -30.59 -2.16 -8.18
N GLY A 15 -29.99 -1.04 -7.76
CA GLY A 15 -29.68 -0.74 -6.36
C GLY A 15 -28.44 -1.45 -5.82
N LYS A 16 -27.64 -2.10 -6.68
CA LYS A 16 -26.39 -2.75 -6.28
C LYS A 16 -25.29 -1.70 -6.14
N ARG A 17 -24.56 -1.73 -5.03
CA ARG A 17 -23.40 -0.86 -4.76
C ARG A 17 -22.25 -1.22 -5.72
N ILE A 18 -21.77 -0.25 -6.48
CA ILE A 18 -20.69 -0.43 -7.48
C ILE A 18 -19.45 0.40 -7.17
N ALA A 19 -19.56 1.45 -6.36
CA ALA A 19 -18.42 2.22 -5.86
C ALA A 19 -18.71 2.84 -4.49
N VAL A 20 -17.65 3.24 -3.79
CA VAL A 20 -17.71 4.02 -2.54
C VAL A 20 -17.11 5.39 -2.78
N MET A 21 -17.75 6.44 -2.26
CA MET A 21 -17.24 7.80 -2.27
C MET A 21 -16.60 8.09 -0.92
N LEU A 22 -15.30 8.41 -0.96
CA LEU A 22 -14.51 8.72 0.22
C LEU A 22 -13.98 10.15 0.13
N PRO A 23 -13.86 10.88 1.25
CA PRO A 23 -13.06 12.08 1.29
C PRO A 23 -11.63 11.78 0.88
N ILE A 24 -11.00 12.67 0.11
CA ILE A 24 -9.62 12.48 -0.37
C ILE A 24 -8.66 12.18 0.79
N LYS A 25 -8.81 12.84 1.93
CA LYS A 25 -7.99 12.58 3.13
C LYS A 25 -8.07 11.13 3.62
N GLU A 26 -9.26 10.53 3.62
CA GLU A 26 -9.41 9.14 4.06
C GLU A 26 -8.87 8.17 3.01
N TYR A 27 -9.09 8.47 1.72
CA TYR A 27 -8.47 7.70 0.63
C TYR A 27 -6.94 7.71 0.69
N ASP A 28 -6.34 8.88 0.90
CA ASP A 28 -4.88 9.02 1.02
C ASP A 28 -4.34 8.26 2.24
N LYS A 29 -5.02 8.36 3.39
CA LYS A 29 -4.67 7.59 4.59
C LYS A 29 -4.74 6.07 4.35
N MET A 30 -5.74 5.60 3.59
CA MET A 30 -5.84 4.17 3.23
C MET A 30 -4.71 3.73 2.31
N LYS A 31 -4.31 4.56 1.33
CA LYS A 31 -3.16 4.26 0.47
C LYS A 31 -1.86 4.17 1.27
N GLU A 32 -1.61 5.12 2.16
CA GLU A 32 -0.41 5.11 3.02
C GLU A 32 -0.36 3.83 3.87
N ALA A 33 -1.49 3.43 4.46
CA ALA A 33 -1.57 2.19 5.23
C ALA A 33 -1.33 0.93 4.38
N LEU A 34 -1.74 0.94 3.10
CA LEU A 34 -1.46 -0.15 2.18
C LEU A 34 0.03 -0.24 1.82
N GLU A 35 0.69 0.90 1.58
CA GLU A 35 2.13 0.94 1.33
C GLU A 35 2.92 0.40 2.54
N GLU A 36 2.54 0.78 3.76
CA GLU A 36 3.16 0.23 4.98
C GLU A 36 2.97 -1.30 5.10
N LEU A 37 1.79 -1.81 4.75
CA LEU A 37 1.53 -3.25 4.73
C LEU A 37 2.35 -3.99 3.66
N GLU A 38 2.60 -3.36 2.51
CA GLU A 38 3.47 -3.91 1.47
C GLU A 38 4.92 -4.00 1.94
N ASP A 39 5.42 -2.97 2.64
CA ASP A 39 6.76 -2.98 3.24
C ASP A 39 6.91 -4.08 4.30
N ILE A 40 5.92 -4.24 5.20
CA ILE A 40 5.90 -5.31 6.19
C ILE A 40 5.92 -6.68 5.50
N LYS A 41 5.12 -6.87 4.46
CA LYS A 41 5.09 -8.11 3.69
C LYS A 41 6.43 -8.38 3.00
N ALA A 42 7.07 -7.37 2.42
CA ALA A 42 8.38 -7.50 1.80
C ALA A 42 9.44 -7.91 2.83
N TYR A 43 9.41 -7.30 4.02
CA TYR A 43 10.28 -7.69 5.13
C TYR A 43 10.02 -9.14 5.56
N ASP A 44 8.77 -9.55 5.75
CA ASP A 44 8.42 -10.91 6.18
C ASP A 44 8.91 -12.00 5.22
N LEU A 45 8.89 -11.70 3.91
CA LEU A 45 9.45 -12.59 2.89
C LEU A 45 10.98 -12.67 2.97
N ALA A 46 11.65 -11.54 3.22
CA ALA A 46 13.11 -11.44 3.21
C ALA A 46 13.78 -11.73 4.57
N LYS A 47 13.04 -11.73 5.69
CA LYS A 47 13.63 -11.77 7.05
C LYS A 47 14.48 -13.00 7.35
N ASN A 48 14.26 -14.11 6.64
CA ASN A 48 15.02 -15.35 6.78
C ASN A 48 16.12 -15.51 5.70
N GLU A 49 16.27 -14.53 4.80
CA GLU A 49 17.31 -14.57 3.78
C GLU A 49 18.70 -14.41 4.43
N PRO A 50 19.74 -15.09 3.89
CA PRO A 50 21.10 -14.91 4.36
C PRO A 50 21.54 -13.45 4.26
N THR A 51 22.08 -12.91 5.35
CA THR A 51 22.67 -11.58 5.34
C THR A 51 24.05 -11.61 4.69
N ILE A 52 24.36 -10.58 3.91
CA ILE A 52 25.68 -10.37 3.31
C ILE A 52 26.27 -9.04 3.76
N PRO A 53 27.61 -8.89 3.79
CA PRO A 53 28.24 -7.61 4.05
C PRO A 53 27.77 -6.54 3.06
N LEU A 54 27.54 -5.31 3.55
CA LEU A 54 27.07 -4.19 2.74
C LEU A 54 27.93 -3.95 1.48
N ARG A 55 29.25 -4.14 1.60
CA ARG A 55 30.20 -4.01 0.48
C ARG A 55 29.85 -4.95 -0.68
N ASP A 56 29.43 -6.17 -0.38
CA ASP A 56 29.11 -7.18 -1.39
C ASP A 56 27.70 -6.97 -1.95
N ALA A 57 26.75 -6.52 -1.12
CA ALA A 57 25.43 -6.08 -1.59
C ALA A 57 25.51 -4.95 -2.62
N ILE A 58 26.37 -3.95 -2.39
CA ILE A 58 26.58 -2.84 -3.33
C ILE A 58 27.16 -3.34 -4.66
N LYS A 59 28.10 -4.30 -4.63
CA LYS A 59 28.67 -4.89 -5.87
C LYS A 59 27.60 -5.64 -6.66
N LEU A 60 26.82 -6.50 -6.00
CA LEU A 60 25.74 -7.27 -6.64
C LEU A 60 24.70 -6.35 -7.29
N ARG A 61 24.28 -5.30 -6.59
CA ARG A 61 23.30 -4.33 -7.11
C ARG A 61 23.81 -3.58 -8.35
N LYS A 62 25.10 -3.22 -8.38
CA LYS A 62 25.70 -2.56 -9.55
C LYS A 62 25.79 -3.48 -10.77
N GLN A 63 26.08 -4.76 -10.57
CA GLN A 63 26.15 -5.76 -11.65
C GLN A 63 24.78 -6.08 -12.23
N LYS A 64 23.73 -6.09 -11.40
CA LYS A 64 22.35 -6.37 -11.82
C LYS A 64 21.71 -5.23 -12.63
N ASN A 65 22.24 -4.01 -12.49
CA ASN A 65 21.72 -2.79 -13.13
C ASN A 65 22.65 -2.28 -14.26
N ALA A 66 23.68 -3.04 -14.63
CA ALA A 66 24.59 -2.76 -15.74
C ALA A 66 24.17 -3.57 -16.97
#